data_AF-A0A498KVN3-F1
#
_entry.id   AF-A0A498KVN3-F1
#
_cell.length_a   1.000
_cell.length_b   1.000
_cell.length_c   1.000
_cell.angle_alpha   90.00
_cell.angle_beta   90.00
_cell.angle_gamma   90.00
#
_symmetry.space_group_name_H-M   'P 1'
#
loop_
_entity.id
_entity.type
_entity.pdbx_description
1 polymer ?
#
loop_
_entity_poly.entity_id
_entity_poly.type
_entity_poly.pdbx_seq_one_letter_code
_entity_poly.pdbx_strand_id
1 'polypeptide(L)'
;MTALDWVRSRVDPTATTGLVLAGDLLAIAVFIVMGEISHDYPLLSVRVLGTYAQFLLGWLAVAIPVGVYAADYRRDLTRSTALVVGAWLGADVVAQGLRSTAIFPGNAALTFGIVAFLVGGVLLLTWRLTFALVTSRRQSTAPA
;
A
#
# COMPACT_ATOMS: atom_id res chain seq x y z
N MET A 1 23.82 14.92 4.47
CA MET A 1 22.55 14.19 4.73
C MET A 1 22.86 12.71 4.66
N THR A 2 22.69 11.96 5.74
CA THR A 2 22.92 10.50 5.73
C THR A 2 21.69 9.75 5.21
N ALA A 3 21.85 8.47 4.85
CA ALA A 3 20.71 7.61 4.47
C ALA A 3 19.67 7.51 5.61
N LEU A 4 20.13 7.47 6.86
CA LEU A 4 19.26 7.45 8.04
C LEU A 4 18.48 8.76 8.20
N ASP A 5 19.11 9.91 7.96
CA ASP A 5 18.43 11.21 8.00
C ASP A 5 17.36 11.31 6.91
N TRP A 6 17.65 10.78 5.72
CA TRP A 6 16.66 10.71 4.64
C TRP A 6 15.48 9.80 5.02
N VAL A 7 15.72 8.60 5.54
CA VAL A 7 14.63 7.69 5.95
C VAL A 7 13.77 8.33 7.04
N ARG A 8 14.38 8.98 8.04
CA ARG A 8 13.66 9.71 9.10
C ARG A 8 12.81 10.86 8.56
N SER A 9 13.21 11.47 7.44
CA SER A 9 12.39 12.50 6.79
C SER A 9 11.15 11.92 6.07
N ARG A 10 11.17 10.63 5.73
CA ARG A 10 10.12 9.94 4.97
C ARG A 10 9.20 9.08 5.82
N VAL A 11 9.66 8.64 6.99
CA VAL A 11 8.92 7.77 7.90
C VAL A 11 8.97 8.37 9.30
N ASP A 12 7.80 8.74 9.82
CA ASP A 12 7.62 9.11 11.22
C ASP A 12 7.42 7.84 12.08
N PRO A 13 8.39 7.44 12.93
CA PRO A 13 8.38 6.15 13.61
C PRO A 13 7.46 6.13 14.84
N THR A 14 6.17 6.39 14.62
CA THR A 14 5.11 6.37 15.63
C THR A 14 4.25 5.11 15.54
N ALA A 15 3.59 4.73 16.64
CA ALA A 15 2.61 3.63 16.64
C ALA A 15 1.48 3.86 15.61
N THR A 16 1.09 5.13 15.43
CA THR A 16 0.14 5.57 14.41
C THR A 16 0.62 5.22 13.00
N THR A 17 1.88 5.51 12.67
CA THR A 17 2.45 5.14 11.37
C THR A 17 2.57 3.63 11.21
N GLY A 18 2.96 2.90 12.26
CA GLY A 18 2.98 1.44 12.26
C GLY A 18 1.61 0.82 11.95
N LEU A 19 0.54 1.33 12.56
CA LEU A 19 -0.83 0.88 12.32
C LEU A 19 -1.29 1.17 10.88
N VAL A 20 -0.97 2.36 10.36
CA VAL A 20 -1.29 2.71 8.97
C VAL A 20 -0.59 1.77 7.99
N LEU A 21 0.70 1.53 8.17
CA LEU A 21 1.46 0.58 7.36
C LEU A 21 0.84 -0.82 7.45
N ALA A 22 0.55 -1.32 8.65
CA ALA A 22 -0.04 -2.64 8.83
C ALA A 22 -1.38 -2.79 8.08
N GLY A 23 -2.24 -1.78 8.12
CA GLY A 23 -3.49 -1.82 7.37
C GLY A 23 -3.32 -1.68 5.86
N ASP A 24 -2.29 -0.98 5.36
CA ASP A 24 -1.98 -0.99 3.93
C ASP A 24 -1.55 -2.39 3.47
N LEU A 25 -0.66 -3.01 4.24
CA LEU A 25 -0.17 -4.36 3.95
C LEU A 25 -1.32 -5.37 4.00
N LEU A 26 -2.24 -5.22 4.95
CA LEU A 26 -3.45 -6.02 5.02
C LEU A 26 -4.38 -5.78 3.81
N ALA A 27 -4.60 -4.53 3.39
CA ALA A 27 -5.41 -4.21 2.22
C ALA A 27 -4.83 -4.84 0.94
N ILE A 28 -3.51 -4.77 0.77
CA ILE A 28 -2.79 -5.43 -0.34
C ILE A 28 -2.96 -6.95 -0.22
N ALA A 29 -2.79 -7.54 0.97
CA ALA A 29 -2.97 -8.98 1.17
C ALA A 29 -4.39 -9.44 0.81
N VAL A 30 -5.42 -8.67 1.22
CA VAL A 30 -6.82 -8.94 0.88
C VAL A 30 -7.03 -8.88 -0.63
N PHE A 31 -6.51 -7.87 -1.33
CA PHE A 31 -6.58 -7.78 -2.78
C PHE A 31 -6.01 -9.05 -3.44
N ILE A 32 -4.81 -9.45 -3.04
CA ILE A 32 -4.13 -10.62 -3.62
C ILE A 32 -4.88 -11.91 -3.34
N VAL A 33 -5.23 -12.17 -2.08
CA VAL A 33 -5.96 -13.39 -1.70
C VAL A 33 -7.28 -13.49 -2.47
N MET A 34 -8.05 -12.41 -2.55
CA MET A 34 -9.32 -12.41 -3.28
C MET A 34 -9.14 -12.61 -4.78
N GLY A 35 -8.11 -12.00 -5.38
CA GLY A 35 -7.77 -12.21 -6.79
C GLY A 35 -7.36 -13.65 -7.08
N GLU A 36 -6.56 -14.26 -6.21
CA GLU A 36 -6.09 -15.64 -6.35
C GLU A 36 -7.24 -16.66 -6.22
N ILE A 37 -8.16 -16.46 -5.27
CA ILE A 37 -9.41 -17.24 -5.15
C ILE A 37 -10.23 -17.13 -6.44
N SER A 38 -10.36 -15.91 -6.98
CA SER A 38 -11.17 -15.65 -8.19
C SER A 38 -10.59 -16.31 -9.45
N HIS A 39 -9.35 -16.78 -9.39
CA HIS A 39 -8.68 -17.53 -10.45
C HIS A 39 -8.49 -19.02 -10.10
N ASP A 40 -9.25 -19.53 -9.11
CA ASP A 40 -9.25 -20.93 -8.66
C ASP A 40 -7.88 -21.43 -8.16
N TYR A 41 -7.03 -20.52 -7.67
CA TYR A 41 -5.75 -20.91 -7.07
C TYR A 41 -5.90 -21.30 -5.59
N PRO A 42 -5.10 -22.26 -5.09
CA PRO A 42 -5.09 -22.59 -3.67
C PRO A 42 -4.62 -21.43 -2.79
N LEU A 43 -5.40 -21.15 -1.73
CA LEU A 43 -5.16 -20.06 -0.78
C LEU A 43 -3.78 -20.09 -0.12
N LEU A 44 -3.32 -21.27 0.28
CA LEU A 44 -2.04 -21.46 0.97
C LEU A 44 -1.02 -22.02 -0.01
N SER A 45 -0.60 -21.20 -0.97
CA SER A 45 0.39 -21.58 -1.97
C SER A 45 1.56 -20.60 -2.05
N VAL A 46 2.71 -21.11 -2.52
CA VAL A 46 3.90 -20.28 -2.83
C VAL A 46 3.56 -19.22 -3.86
N ARG A 47 2.58 -19.47 -4.74
CA ARG A 47 2.07 -18.50 -5.71
C ARG A 47 1.49 -17.27 -5.00
N VAL A 48 0.60 -17.45 -4.03
CA VAL A 48 -0.02 -16.33 -3.28
C VAL A 48 1.05 -15.49 -2.58
N LEU A 49 2.04 -16.14 -1.94
CA LEU A 49 3.15 -15.45 -1.29
C LEU A 49 4.02 -14.68 -2.30
N GLY A 50 4.29 -15.29 -3.45
CA GLY A 50 5.04 -14.66 -4.55
C GLY A 50 4.30 -13.47 -5.14
N THR A 51 2.99 -13.58 -5.38
CA THR A 51 2.18 -12.46 -5.89
C THR A 51 2.12 -11.34 -4.84
N TYR A 52 1.92 -11.67 -3.56
CA TYR A 52 1.94 -10.67 -2.49
C TYR A 52 3.29 -9.95 -2.38
N ALA A 53 4.41 -10.69 -2.51
CA ALA A 53 5.75 -10.12 -2.48
C ALA A 53 5.98 -9.09 -3.60
N GLN A 54 5.43 -9.29 -4.81
CA GLN A 54 5.53 -8.32 -5.91
C GLN A 54 4.97 -6.95 -5.49
N PHE A 55 3.76 -6.94 -4.93
CA PHE A 55 3.08 -5.71 -4.53
C PHE A 55 3.62 -5.14 -3.23
N LEU A 56 4.05 -5.97 -2.28
CA LEU A 56 4.73 -5.53 -1.06
C LEU A 56 6.01 -4.76 -1.40
N LEU A 57 6.85 -5.34 -2.26
CA LEU A 57 8.10 -4.72 -2.69
C LEU A 57 7.83 -3.43 -3.49
N GLY A 58 6.89 -3.46 -4.42
CA GLY A 58 6.48 -2.27 -5.17
C GLY A 58 5.95 -1.16 -4.27
N TRP A 59 5.10 -1.51 -3.31
CA TRP A 59 4.54 -0.56 -2.36
C TRP A 59 5.63 0.08 -1.52
N LEU A 60 6.48 -0.71 -0.84
CA LEU A 60 7.55 -0.15 0.00
C LEU A 60 8.55 0.67 -0.82
N ALA A 61 8.89 0.24 -2.03
CA ALA A 61 9.82 0.94 -2.91
C ALA A 61 9.31 2.31 -3.37
N VAL A 62 7.99 2.52 -3.45
CA VAL A 62 7.40 3.79 -3.93
C VAL A 62 6.84 4.63 -2.79
N ALA A 63 6.11 4.02 -1.87
CA ALA A 63 5.45 4.67 -0.73
C ALA A 63 6.44 5.38 0.19
N ILE A 64 7.59 4.77 0.48
CA ILE A 64 8.61 5.34 1.37
C ILE A 64 9.24 6.58 0.73
N PRO A 65 9.84 6.54 -0.49
CA PRO A 65 10.42 7.74 -1.09
C PRO A 65 9.43 8.89 -1.28
N VAL A 66 8.18 8.59 -1.65
CA VAL A 66 7.12 9.59 -1.83
C VAL A 66 6.67 10.19 -0.49
N GLY A 67 6.90 9.50 0.63
CA GLY A 67 6.65 10.02 1.97
C GLY A 67 5.21 9.84 2.44
N VAL A 68 4.51 8.77 2.04
CA VAL A 68 3.14 8.47 2.51
C VAL A 68 3.07 8.11 4.01
N TYR A 69 4.24 8.03 4.65
CA TYR A 69 4.44 7.75 6.07
C TYR A 69 5.16 8.89 6.81
N ALA A 70 5.37 10.05 6.16
CA ALA A 70 6.02 11.20 6.77
C ALA A 70 5.11 11.89 7.81
N ALA A 71 5.71 12.66 8.72
CA ALA A 71 4.98 13.31 9.82
C ALA A 71 3.90 14.31 9.35
N ASP A 72 4.16 15.04 8.26
CA ASP A 72 3.27 16.07 7.72
C ASP A 72 2.23 15.52 6.75
N TYR A 73 2.36 14.26 6.32
CA TYR A 73 1.51 13.63 5.31
C TYR A 73 0.02 13.80 5.63
N ARG A 74 -0.40 13.54 6.88
CA ARG A 74 -1.82 13.50 7.30
C ARG A 74 -2.49 14.86 7.50
N ARG A 75 -1.79 15.98 7.26
CA ARG A 75 -2.35 17.33 7.52
C ARG A 75 -3.39 17.79 6.50
N ASP A 76 -3.36 17.23 5.30
CA ASP A 76 -4.28 17.54 4.21
C ASP A 76 -4.78 16.22 3.60
N LEU A 77 -6.09 15.98 3.68
CA LEU A 77 -6.72 14.76 3.21
C LEU A 77 -6.64 14.62 1.68
N THR A 78 -6.84 15.71 0.94
CA THR A 78 -6.79 15.71 -0.52
C THR A 78 -5.38 15.38 -1.01
N ARG A 79 -4.37 16.05 -0.44
CA ARG A 79 -2.96 15.79 -0.73
C ARG A 79 -2.57 14.36 -0.33
N SER A 80 -2.99 13.92 0.86
CA SER A 80 -2.77 12.54 1.32
C SER A 80 -3.32 11.51 0.33
N THR A 81 -4.58 11.66 -0.06
CA THR A 81 -5.25 10.76 -1.00
C THR A 81 -4.55 10.74 -2.36
N ALA A 82 -4.21 11.91 -2.91
CA ALA A 82 -3.49 11.99 -4.18
C ALA A 82 -2.12 11.28 -4.12
N LEU A 83 -1.37 11.46 -3.03
CA LEU A 83 -0.09 10.78 -2.81
C LEU A 83 -0.24 9.26 -2.71
N VAL A 84 -1.26 8.75 -2.02
CA VAL A 84 -1.51 7.31 -1.92
C VAL A 84 -1.89 6.72 -3.28
N VAL A 85 -2.76 7.39 -4.03
CA VAL A 85 -3.14 6.94 -5.39
C VAL A 85 -1.93 6.90 -6.31
N GLY A 86 -1.11 7.97 -6.31
CA GLY A 86 0.11 8.03 -7.10
C GLY A 86 1.14 6.97 -6.68
N ALA A 87 1.32 6.76 -5.37
CA ALA A 87 2.20 5.72 -4.86
C ALA A 87 1.70 4.31 -5.23
N TRP A 88 0.39 4.08 -5.20
CA TRP A 88 -0.19 2.79 -5.60
C TRP A 88 -0.04 2.53 -7.09
N LEU A 89 -0.24 3.56 -7.94
CA LEU A 89 0.03 3.45 -9.37
C LEU A 89 1.50 3.06 -9.62
N GLY A 90 2.45 3.73 -8.96
CA GLY A 90 3.86 3.37 -9.07
C GLY A 90 4.16 1.95 -8.55
N ALA A 91 3.54 1.55 -7.45
CA ALA A 91 3.68 0.22 -6.88
C ALA A 91 3.15 -0.88 -7.82
N ASP A 92 2.00 -0.65 -8.48
CA ASP A 92 1.47 -1.56 -9.49
C ASP A 92 2.42 -1.69 -10.68
N VAL A 93 2.96 -0.58 -11.19
CA VAL A 93 3.98 -0.62 -12.26
C VAL A 93 5.20 -1.44 -11.85
N VAL A 94 5.71 -1.25 -10.63
CA VAL A 94 6.84 -2.06 -10.12
C VAL A 94 6.44 -3.53 -9.99
N ALA A 95 5.25 -3.83 -9.46
CA ALA A 95 4.75 -5.20 -9.33
C ALA A 95 4.63 -5.89 -10.69
N GLN A 96 4.14 -5.19 -11.73
CA GLN A 96 4.11 -5.73 -13.10
C GLN A 96 5.52 -5.99 -13.63
N GLY A 97 6.47 -5.10 -13.36
CA GLY A 97 7.88 -5.32 -13.72
C GLY A 97 8.50 -6.54 -13.04
N LEU A 98 8.19 -6.77 -11.76
CA LEU A 98 8.61 -8.00 -11.06
C LEU A 98 7.91 -9.24 -11.65
N ARG A 99 6.63 -9.10 -12.01
CA ARG A 99 5.81 -10.13 -12.65
C ARG A 99 6.23 -10.47 -14.08
N SER A 100 7.05 -9.64 -14.74
CA SER A 100 7.64 -9.99 -16.04
C SER A 100 8.94 -10.79 -15.94
N THR A 101 9.34 -11.20 -14.72
CA THR A 101 10.55 -11.99 -14.49
C THR A 101 10.23 -13.47 -14.24
N ALA A 102 11.23 -14.34 -14.38
CA ALA A 102 11.09 -15.76 -14.02
C ALA A 102 11.05 -16.02 -12.49
N ILE A 103 11.30 -15.00 -11.66
CA ILE A 103 11.40 -15.14 -10.19
C ILE A 103 10.01 -15.13 -9.55
N PHE A 104 9.11 -14.30 -10.06
CA PHE A 104 7.81 -14.09 -9.45
C PHE A 104 6.70 -14.69 -10.32
N PRO A 105 5.60 -15.17 -9.71
CA PRO A 105 4.56 -15.87 -10.45
C PRO A 105 3.80 -14.95 -11.41
N GLY A 106 3.37 -15.54 -12.52
CA GLY A 106 2.52 -14.92 -13.53
C GLY A 106 3.29 -14.26 -14.66
N ASN A 107 2.58 -13.47 -15.47
CA ASN A 107 3.12 -12.62 -16.52
C ASN A 107 2.52 -11.22 -16.38
N ALA A 108 3.30 -10.19 -16.72
CA ALA A 108 2.78 -8.83 -16.80
C ALA A 108 1.64 -8.77 -17.81
N ALA A 109 0.52 -8.17 -17.41
CA ALA A 109 -0.66 -8.02 -18.26
C ALA A 109 -1.34 -6.68 -17.97
N LEU A 110 -1.66 -5.93 -19.02
CA LEU A 110 -2.29 -4.61 -18.89
C LEU A 110 -3.63 -4.69 -18.14
N THR A 111 -4.45 -5.71 -18.45
CA THR A 111 -5.74 -5.93 -17.79
C THR A 111 -5.57 -6.21 -16.30
N PHE A 112 -4.56 -7.00 -15.92
CA PHE A 112 -4.24 -7.26 -14.52
C PHE A 112 -3.79 -5.99 -13.80
N GLY A 113 -2.94 -5.16 -14.42
CA GLY A 113 -2.55 -3.86 -13.86
C GLY A 113 -3.73 -2.92 -13.65
N ILE A 114 -4.62 -2.78 -14.63
CA ILE A 114 -5.83 -1.95 -14.47
C ILE A 114 -6.69 -2.46 -13.30
N VAL A 115 -6.93 -3.76 -13.19
CA VAL A 115 -7.71 -4.34 -12.08
C VAL A 115 -6.99 -4.14 -10.74
N ALA A 116 -5.67 -4.36 -10.70
CA ALA A 116 -4.87 -4.19 -9.49
C ALA A 116 -4.87 -2.74 -9.00
N PHE A 117 -4.67 -1.80 -9.92
CA PHE A 117 -4.75 -0.38 -9.64
C PHE A 117 -6.12 0.00 -9.06
N LEU A 118 -7.21 -0.41 -9.72
CA LEU A 118 -8.57 -0.03 -9.31
C LEU A 118 -9.00 -0.71 -8.00
N VAL A 119 -8.95 -2.04 -7.92
CA VAL A 119 -9.44 -2.80 -6.77
C VAL A 119 -8.53 -2.61 -5.56
N GLY A 120 -7.21 -2.74 -5.74
CA GLY A 120 -6.24 -2.48 -4.68
C GLY A 120 -6.28 -1.03 -4.21
N GLY A 121 -6.48 -0.08 -5.15
CA GLY A 121 -6.62 1.34 -4.84
C GLY A 121 -7.86 1.61 -3.98
N VAL A 122 -9.01 1.03 -4.32
CA VAL A 122 -10.24 1.13 -3.51
C VAL A 122 -10.01 0.58 -2.10
N LEU A 123 -9.37 -0.57 -1.94
CA LEU A 123 -9.09 -1.17 -0.64
C LEU A 123 -8.16 -0.29 0.21
N LEU A 124 -7.06 0.20 -0.39
CA LEU A 124 -6.12 1.11 0.27
C LEU A 124 -6.80 2.42 0.68
N LEU A 125 -7.56 3.04 -0.23
CA LEU A 125 -8.27 4.28 0.07
C LEU A 125 -9.34 4.07 1.15
N THR A 126 -10.08 2.97 1.10
CA THR A 126 -11.07 2.63 2.14
C THR A 126 -10.40 2.53 3.50
N TRP A 127 -9.27 1.83 3.60
CA TRP A 127 -8.48 1.78 4.83
C TRP A 127 -8.03 3.17 5.29
N ARG A 128 -7.37 3.93 4.41
CA ARG A 128 -6.79 5.24 4.73
C ARG A 128 -7.85 6.25 5.19
N LEU A 129 -9.00 6.28 4.52
CA LEU A 129 -10.12 7.13 4.86
C LEU A 129 -10.77 6.70 6.18
N THR A 130 -10.97 5.39 6.39
CA THR A 130 -11.48 4.86 7.66
C THR A 130 -10.56 5.24 8.82
N PHE A 131 -9.26 5.08 8.65
CA PHE A 131 -8.26 5.46 9.65
C PHE A 131 -8.35 6.96 9.98
N ALA A 132 -8.41 7.82 8.96
CA ALA A 132 -8.55 9.27 9.13
C ALA A 132 -9.84 9.64 9.88
N LEU A 133 -10.97 8.99 9.54
CA LEU A 133 -12.26 9.21 10.20
C LEU A 133 -12.27 8.76 11.67
N VAL A 134 -11.66 7.62 11.99
CA VAL A 134 -11.61 7.11 13.37
C VAL A 134 -10.69 7.96 14.24
N THR A 135 -9.58 8.44 13.69
CA THR A 135 -8.60 9.24 14.43
C THR A 135 -8.96 10.72 14.55
N SER A 136 -9.74 11.27 13.62
CA SER A 136 -10.29 12.64 13.75
C SER A 136 -11.33 12.72 14.86
N ARG A 137 -12.23 11.72 14.97
CA ARG A 137 -13.25 11.65 16.03
C ARG A 137 -12.65 11.62 17.43
N ARG A 138 -11.53 10.92 17.63
CA ARG A 138 -10.84 10.85 18.92
C ARG A 138 -10.29 12.18 19.40
N GLN A 139 -9.89 13.05 18.47
CA GLN A 139 -9.37 14.39 18.81
C GLN A 139 -10.50 15.33 19.26
N SER A 140 -11.71 15.18 18.72
CA SER A 140 -12.87 16.00 19.12
C SER A 140 -13.44 15.65 20.49
N THR A 141 -13.11 14.49 21.07
CA THR A 141 -13.68 14.00 22.34
C THR A 141 -12.74 14.14 23.55
N ALA A 142 -11.52 14.64 23.37
CA ALA A 142 -10.60 14.85 24.49
C ALA A 142 -10.98 16.13 25.28
N PRO A 143 -11.06 16.10 26.63
CA PRO A 143 -11.28 17.30 27.42
C PRO A 143 -10.08 18.26 27.31
N ALA A 144 -10.40 19.57 27.28
CA ALA A 144 -9.43 20.66 27.16
C ALA A 144 -8.54 20.83 28.39
#